data_AF-A0A7C1AE59-F1
#
_entry.id   AF-A0A7C1AE59-F1
#
_cell.length_a   1.000
_cell.length_b   1.000
_cell.length_c   1.000
_cell.angle_alpha   90.00
_cell.angle_beta   90.00
_cell.angle_gamma   90.00
#
_symmetry.space_group_name_H-M   'P 1'
#
loop_
_entity.id
_entity.type
_entity.pdbx_description
1 polymer ?
#
loop_
_entity_poly.entity_id
_entity_poly.type
_entity_poly.pdbx_seq_one_letter_code
_entity_poly.pdbx_strand_id
1 'polypeptide(L)'
;MSTRQTKITAIVCLIFAAGLFAGCQAKEQKAEQKAKPAAHETEVKQPVHAEAPAPEKAEPVIEPSKEEAVPEAEPQETVEADAVPTEEPEETILEETAPSVSAEYLGVKKCKACHLKQYKAWKKTTMAGSFENLKALVKEAEKQKAGLDPGKDYTTDEKCLRCHTTGYGRPGGFKSAEETPHMAGVQCEGCHGPGSEYRKIMKKNKKYKLAEAKAAGLIIPAEDEKGCMSCHGSDSPFTEKVDPKYVFDFKARLEKTHRHYPLKYEH
;
A
#
# COMPACT_ATOMS: atom_id res chain seq x y z
N MET A 1 40.16 43.11 -60.50
CA MET A 1 39.89 42.42 -59.21
C MET A 1 39.40 41.01 -59.57
N SER A 2 40.27 40.00 -59.76
CA SER A 2 40.76 39.04 -58.75
C SER A 2 39.63 38.54 -57.83
N THR A 3 39.28 37.25 -57.68
CA THR A 3 40.17 36.06 -57.57
C THR A 3 39.39 34.73 -57.74
N ARG A 4 39.86 33.89 -58.67
CA ARG A 4 40.09 32.42 -58.69
C ARG A 4 39.01 31.36 -58.38
N GLN A 5 38.73 30.59 -59.44
CA GLN A 5 38.47 29.13 -59.51
C GLN A 5 39.68 28.28 -59.06
N THR A 6 39.45 27.06 -58.54
CA THR A 6 39.99 25.72 -58.98
C THR A 6 39.48 24.64 -58.00
N LYS A 7 38.78 23.53 -58.31
CA LYS A 7 38.89 22.39 -59.25
C LYS A 7 40.02 21.37 -58.94
N ILE A 8 39.63 20.08 -59.05
CA ILE A 8 40.40 18.82 -59.30
C ILE A 8 41.21 18.24 -58.10
N THR A 9 41.41 16.94 -57.81
CA THR A 9 41.33 15.65 -58.57
C THR A 9 41.37 14.47 -57.58
N ALA A 10 40.76 13.33 -57.93
CA ALA A 10 41.01 12.02 -57.33
C ALA A 10 42.18 11.31 -58.04
N ILE A 11 43.11 10.68 -57.31
CA ILE A 11 44.06 9.69 -57.87
C ILE A 11 44.24 8.52 -56.88
N VAL A 12 44.00 7.33 -57.41
CA VAL A 12 44.24 5.99 -56.85
C VAL A 12 45.73 5.64 -56.96
N CYS A 13 46.31 4.96 -55.96
CA CYS A 13 47.44 4.06 -56.20
C CYS A 13 47.55 2.97 -55.10
N LEU A 14 47.43 1.72 -55.55
CA LEU A 14 47.74 0.46 -54.88
C LEU A 14 49.25 0.29 -54.68
N ILE A 15 49.73 -0.14 -53.50
CA ILE A 15 50.94 -0.99 -53.36
C ILE A 15 50.77 -1.98 -52.18
N PHE A 16 51.28 -3.19 -52.43
CA PHE A 16 51.20 -4.48 -51.75
C PHE A 16 51.92 -4.64 -50.39
N ALA A 17 51.36 -5.55 -49.58
CA ALA A 17 51.96 -6.65 -48.80
C ALA A 17 53.24 -6.47 -47.95
N ALA A 18 53.16 -6.79 -46.65
CA ALA A 18 53.74 -8.00 -46.02
C ALA A 18 53.84 -7.92 -44.48
N GLY A 19 53.26 -8.91 -43.80
CA GLY A 19 53.67 -9.56 -42.52
C GLY A 19 54.09 -8.75 -41.29
N LEU A 20 53.41 -8.97 -40.16
CA LEU A 20 53.98 -9.73 -39.01
C LEU A 20 52.91 -10.02 -37.95
N PHE A 21 52.80 -11.30 -37.58
CA PHE A 21 51.98 -11.86 -36.50
C PHE A 21 52.69 -11.69 -35.15
N ALA A 22 52.02 -11.11 -34.15
CA ALA A 22 52.18 -11.34 -32.71
C ALA A 22 50.95 -10.71 -32.04
N GLY A 23 50.04 -11.41 -31.35
CA GLY A 23 50.24 -12.52 -30.43
C GLY A 23 50.06 -12.02 -28.99
N CYS A 24 48.84 -11.61 -28.59
CA CYS A 24 48.49 -11.31 -27.20
C CYS A 24 47.32 -12.21 -26.77
N GLN A 25 47.66 -13.29 -26.07
CA GLN A 25 46.73 -14.22 -25.43
C GLN A 25 46.33 -13.67 -24.06
N ALA A 26 45.02 -13.54 -23.82
CA ALA A 26 44.44 -13.29 -22.51
C ALA A 26 44.37 -14.60 -21.71
N LYS A 27 44.94 -14.61 -20.50
CA LYS A 27 44.87 -15.74 -19.56
C LYS A 27 43.54 -15.74 -18.83
N GLU A 28 42.72 -16.75 -19.09
CA GLU A 28 41.59 -17.15 -18.26
C GLU A 28 42.10 -17.86 -16.99
N GLN A 29 41.68 -17.39 -15.81
CA GLN A 29 41.91 -18.11 -14.55
C GLN A 29 40.69 -18.95 -14.19
N LYS A 30 40.88 -20.27 -14.22
CA LYS A 30 39.95 -21.30 -13.75
C LYS A 30 40.36 -21.66 -12.32
N ALA A 31 39.50 -21.36 -11.34
CA ALA A 31 39.64 -21.86 -9.97
C ALA A 31 38.59 -22.95 -9.73
N GLU A 32 39.10 -24.08 -9.26
CA GLU A 32 38.52 -25.40 -9.20
C GLU A 32 37.59 -25.57 -7.98
N GLN A 33 36.31 -25.89 -8.21
CA GLN A 33 35.41 -26.41 -7.17
C GLN A 33 35.64 -27.92 -7.01
N LYS A 34 36.07 -28.30 -5.81
CA LYS A 34 36.33 -29.69 -5.43
C LYS A 34 35.03 -30.39 -5.06
N ALA A 35 34.56 -31.29 -5.93
CA ALA A 35 33.48 -32.23 -5.64
C ALA A 35 34.00 -33.48 -4.90
N LYS A 36 33.24 -33.98 -3.93
CA LYS A 36 33.42 -35.27 -3.26
C LYS A 36 32.16 -36.13 -3.54
N PRO A 37 32.26 -37.41 -3.93
CA PRO A 37 31.09 -38.19 -4.34
C PRO A 37 30.48 -39.04 -3.21
N ALA A 38 29.15 -39.23 -3.33
CA ALA A 38 28.27 -40.40 -3.06
C ALA A 38 28.39 -41.17 -1.72
N ALA A 39 27.36 -41.71 -1.06
CA ALA A 39 26.02 -42.17 -1.44
C ALA A 39 25.14 -42.37 -0.16
N HIS A 40 23.86 -42.77 -0.36
CA HIS A 40 22.83 -43.16 0.62
C HIS A 40 22.21 -41.99 1.40
N GLU A 41 20.90 -41.78 1.47
CA GLU A 41 19.79 -42.75 1.44
C GLU A 41 18.50 -41.95 1.16
N THR A 42 17.73 -42.36 0.16
CA THR A 42 16.41 -41.79 -0.14
C THR A 42 15.36 -42.48 0.71
N GLU A 43 14.92 -41.85 1.80
CA GLU A 43 13.68 -42.24 2.47
C GLU A 43 12.50 -41.46 1.85
N VAL A 44 11.75 -42.18 1.04
CA VAL A 44 10.43 -41.81 0.54
C VAL A 44 9.47 -41.78 1.72
N LYS A 45 9.09 -40.60 2.20
CA LYS A 45 7.88 -40.45 3.03
C LYS A 45 6.69 -40.12 2.14
N GLN A 46 5.82 -41.12 2.03
CA GLN A 46 4.50 -41.05 1.42
C GLN A 46 3.66 -39.89 1.97
N PRO A 47 2.79 -39.29 1.15
CA PRO A 47 1.78 -38.37 1.65
C PRO A 47 0.73 -39.16 2.45
N VAL A 48 0.63 -38.85 3.74
CA VAL A 48 -0.49 -39.31 4.55
C VAL A 48 -1.75 -38.56 4.13
N HIS A 49 -2.65 -39.34 3.55
CA HIS A 49 -4.11 -39.21 3.49
C HIS A 49 -4.72 -37.87 3.89
N ALA A 50 -5.34 -37.25 2.89
CA ALA A 50 -6.50 -36.41 3.08
C ALA A 50 -7.58 -37.18 3.84
N GLU A 51 -7.99 -36.64 4.99
CA GLU A 51 -9.25 -36.99 5.63
C GLU A 51 -10.16 -35.77 5.56
N ALA A 52 -11.14 -35.86 4.67
CA ALA A 52 -12.25 -34.92 4.59
C ALA A 52 -13.19 -35.18 5.77
N PRO A 53 -13.62 -34.17 6.54
CA PRO A 53 -14.82 -34.32 7.35
C PRO A 53 -16.06 -34.33 6.43
N ALA A 54 -16.85 -35.37 6.65
CA ALA A 54 -18.14 -35.69 6.05
C ALA A 54 -19.16 -34.55 6.18
N PRO A 55 -20.18 -34.51 5.29
CA PRO A 55 -21.16 -33.43 5.22
C PRO A 55 -22.05 -33.37 6.46
N GLU A 56 -22.10 -32.21 7.10
CA GLU A 56 -23.10 -31.90 8.12
C GLU A 56 -24.47 -31.69 7.48
N LYS A 57 -25.47 -32.16 8.21
CA LYS A 57 -26.83 -32.48 7.78
C LYS A 57 -27.62 -31.25 7.35
N ALA A 58 -28.38 -31.43 6.28
CA ALA A 58 -29.51 -30.59 5.93
C ALA A 58 -30.60 -30.70 7.01
N GLU A 59 -31.26 -29.57 7.31
CA GLU A 59 -32.69 -29.38 7.58
C GLU A 59 -32.94 -27.95 8.13
N PRO A 60 -34.15 -27.35 8.01
CA PRO A 60 -35.15 -27.50 6.96
C PRO A 60 -35.52 -26.15 6.30
N VAL A 61 -36.16 -26.28 5.14
CA VAL A 61 -36.84 -25.25 4.36
C VAL A 61 -37.94 -24.61 5.22
N ILE A 62 -37.94 -23.28 5.33
CA ILE A 62 -39.08 -22.51 5.80
C ILE A 62 -39.70 -21.86 4.56
N GLU A 63 -40.84 -22.40 4.14
CA GLU A 63 -41.73 -21.79 3.14
C GLU A 63 -42.41 -20.52 3.68
N PRO A 64 -42.81 -19.59 2.80
CA PRO A 64 -43.32 -18.28 3.19
C PRO A 64 -44.81 -18.35 3.54
N SER A 65 -45.17 -17.87 4.72
CA SER A 65 -46.57 -17.65 5.08
C SER A 65 -46.98 -16.20 4.80
N LYS A 66 -47.78 -16.06 3.73
CA LYS A 66 -49.03 -15.28 3.64
C LYS A 66 -48.99 -13.80 4.04
N GLU A 67 -48.97 -13.00 2.98
CA GLU A 67 -49.86 -11.88 2.69
C GLU A 67 -51.12 -11.77 3.56
N GLU A 68 -51.22 -10.69 4.33
CA GLU A 68 -52.49 -10.06 4.69
C GLU A 68 -52.38 -8.54 4.49
N ALA A 69 -53.33 -8.03 3.72
CA ALA A 69 -53.52 -6.65 3.34
C ALA A 69 -54.11 -5.81 4.47
N VAL A 70 -53.72 -4.53 4.56
CA VAL A 70 -54.49 -3.48 5.26
C VAL A 70 -54.37 -2.18 4.45
N PRO A 71 -55.45 -1.40 4.28
CA PRO A 71 -55.64 -0.55 3.12
C PRO A 71 -55.25 0.93 3.28
N GLU A 72 -55.20 1.54 2.10
CA GLU A 72 -55.37 2.93 1.64
C GLU A 72 -55.68 4.09 2.63
N ALA A 73 -55.15 5.25 2.23
CA ALA A 73 -55.19 6.60 2.79
C ALA A 73 -56.62 7.21 2.88
N GLU A 74 -56.94 8.29 3.59
CA GLU A 74 -56.53 9.72 3.60
C GLU A 74 -57.39 10.44 4.70
N PRO A 75 -57.48 11.80 4.86
CA PRO A 75 -56.50 12.90 4.78
C PRO A 75 -56.51 13.85 6.02
N GLN A 76 -55.45 14.67 6.09
CA GLN A 76 -55.35 16.10 6.46
C GLN A 76 -56.19 16.71 7.61
N GLU A 77 -55.50 17.36 8.55
CA GLU A 77 -55.95 18.65 9.10
C GLU A 77 -54.76 19.60 9.34
N THR A 78 -54.95 20.82 8.85
CA THR A 78 -54.09 22.00 8.90
C THR A 78 -54.31 22.78 10.19
N VAL A 79 -53.26 23.33 10.81
CA VAL A 79 -53.37 24.59 11.57
C VAL A 79 -52.15 25.48 11.33
N GLU A 80 -52.49 26.72 10.98
CA GLU A 80 -51.65 27.92 10.77
C GLU A 80 -50.80 28.26 12.01
N ALA A 81 -49.52 28.61 11.83
CA ALA A 81 -48.99 29.97 11.71
C ALA A 81 -49.21 30.83 12.97
N ASP A 82 -48.15 31.01 13.75
CA ASP A 82 -47.94 32.22 14.54
C ASP A 82 -46.45 32.55 14.66
N ALA A 83 -46.20 33.85 14.69
CA ALA A 83 -44.95 34.51 14.36
C ALA A 83 -43.91 34.54 15.50
N VAL A 84 -42.65 34.40 15.07
CA VAL A 84 -41.42 35.13 15.47
C VAL A 84 -41.50 35.98 16.75
N PRO A 85 -40.56 35.77 17.69
CA PRO A 85 -39.51 36.79 17.85
C PRO A 85 -38.09 36.24 17.60
N THR A 86 -37.40 36.95 16.74
CA THR A 86 -35.95 37.00 16.54
C THR A 86 -35.25 37.37 17.84
N GLU A 87 -34.45 36.45 18.39
CA GLU A 87 -33.32 36.80 19.25
C GLU A 87 -32.06 36.18 18.65
N GLU A 88 -31.18 37.07 18.20
CA GLU A 88 -29.81 36.74 17.80
C GLU A 88 -29.03 36.27 19.04
N PRO A 89 -28.39 35.09 19.03
CA PRO A 89 -27.27 34.87 19.90
C PRO A 89 -26.00 35.34 19.18
N GLU A 90 -25.46 36.43 19.73
CA GLU A 90 -24.07 36.88 19.73
C GLU A 90 -23.05 35.94 19.08
N GLU A 91 -22.22 36.56 18.23
CA GLU A 91 -20.88 36.12 17.88
C GLU A 91 -20.08 35.66 19.10
N THR A 92 -20.07 34.36 19.36
CA THR A 92 -18.93 33.74 20.05
C THR A 92 -17.95 33.23 19.01
N ILE A 93 -17.19 34.17 18.45
CA ILE A 93 -15.92 33.88 17.79
C ILE A 93 -14.94 33.49 18.90
N LEU A 94 -14.87 32.19 19.19
CA LEU A 94 -13.68 31.57 19.76
C LEU A 94 -13.17 30.55 18.75
N GLU A 95 -12.86 31.04 17.54
CA GLU A 95 -11.97 30.34 16.64
C GLU A 95 -10.55 30.56 17.15
N GLU A 96 -10.15 29.76 18.14
CA GLU A 96 -8.73 29.52 18.38
C GLU A 96 -8.22 28.74 17.17
N THR A 97 -7.85 29.47 16.12
CA THR A 97 -7.04 28.96 15.02
C THR A 97 -5.67 28.63 15.59
N ALA A 98 -5.59 27.49 16.27
CA ALA A 98 -4.34 26.82 16.50
C ALA A 98 -3.64 26.74 15.14
N PRO A 99 -2.35 27.12 15.04
CA PRO A 99 -1.64 27.03 13.78
C PRO A 99 -1.76 25.59 13.29
N SER A 100 -2.44 25.42 12.16
CA SER A 100 -2.44 24.18 11.39
C SER A 100 -1.01 23.95 10.90
N VAL A 101 -0.14 23.47 11.78
CA VAL A 101 1.11 22.87 11.38
C VAL A 101 0.72 21.59 10.66
N SER A 102 0.63 21.66 9.33
CA SER A 102 0.29 20.51 8.51
C SER A 102 1.37 19.46 8.71
N ALA A 103 1.06 18.41 9.48
CA ALA A 103 2.00 17.32 9.71
C ALA A 103 2.36 16.63 8.39
N GLU A 104 3.63 16.26 8.26
CA GLU A 104 4.19 15.66 7.05
C GLU A 104 4.52 14.18 7.27
N TYR A 105 4.45 13.41 6.18
CA TYR A 105 4.92 12.04 6.14
C TYR A 105 6.44 11.99 6.14
N LEU A 106 7.00 11.02 6.87
CA LEU A 106 8.44 10.90 7.10
C LEU A 106 9.05 9.62 6.53
N GLY A 107 8.22 8.61 6.29
CA GLY A 107 8.59 7.27 5.88
C GLY A 107 9.03 6.39 7.06
N VAL A 108 8.84 5.09 6.85
CA VAL A 108 9.06 4.02 7.83
C VAL A 108 10.45 4.02 8.48
N LYS A 109 11.47 4.54 7.78
CA LYS A 109 12.85 4.62 8.30
C LYS A 109 12.91 5.44 9.60
N LYS A 110 12.12 6.51 9.73
CA LYS A 110 12.09 7.33 10.96
C LYS A 110 11.42 6.59 12.12
N CYS A 111 10.42 5.77 11.84
CA CYS A 111 9.74 4.92 12.84
C CYS A 111 10.64 3.75 13.29
N LYS A 112 11.31 3.09 12.33
CA LYS A 112 12.22 1.95 12.54
C LYS A 112 13.31 2.25 13.56
N ALA A 113 13.79 3.49 13.63
CA ALA A 113 14.86 3.90 14.54
C ALA A 113 14.54 3.61 16.02
N CYS A 114 13.26 3.67 16.41
CA CYS A 114 12.81 3.35 17.77
C CYS A 114 11.94 2.07 17.83
N HIS A 115 11.24 1.72 16.75
CA HIS A 115 10.30 0.60 16.69
C HIS A 115 10.79 -0.54 15.78
N LEU A 116 12.00 -1.05 16.05
CA LEU A 116 12.63 -2.05 15.19
C LEU A 116 11.87 -3.38 15.12
N LYS A 117 11.26 -3.83 16.24
CA LYS A 117 10.52 -5.09 16.30
C LYS A 117 9.24 -5.00 15.44
N GLN A 118 8.49 -3.91 15.58
CA GLN A 118 7.31 -3.60 14.78
C GLN A 118 7.67 -3.50 13.30
N TYR A 119 8.75 -2.77 12.96
CA TYR A 119 9.24 -2.67 11.60
C TYR A 119 9.53 -4.04 10.97
N LYS A 120 10.20 -4.94 11.71
CA LYS A 120 10.51 -6.29 11.23
C LYS A 120 9.26 -7.15 11.02
N ALA A 121 8.22 -6.95 11.83
CA ALA A 121 6.94 -7.62 11.66
C ALA A 121 6.17 -7.05 10.46
N TRP A 122 6.03 -5.71 10.39
CA TRP A 122 5.38 -5.00 9.30
C TRP A 122 6.00 -5.32 7.94
N LYS A 123 7.32 -5.36 7.83
CA LYS A 123 8.03 -5.59 6.55
C LYS A 123 7.65 -6.93 5.88
N LYS A 124 7.12 -7.89 6.64
CA LYS A 124 6.70 -9.21 6.14
C LYS A 124 5.24 -9.24 5.68
N THR A 125 4.51 -8.14 5.84
CA THR A 125 3.08 -8.06 5.52
C THR A 125 2.89 -7.74 4.05
N THR A 126 1.69 -8.02 3.54
CA THR A 126 1.30 -7.65 2.18
C THR A 126 1.25 -6.13 1.98
N MET A 127 0.91 -5.37 3.03
CA MET A 127 0.91 -3.90 3.02
C MET A 127 2.30 -3.32 2.69
N ALA A 128 3.36 -3.87 3.25
CA ALA A 128 4.72 -3.42 2.98
C ALA A 128 5.15 -3.60 1.52
N GLY A 129 4.61 -4.63 0.84
CA GLY A 129 4.89 -4.93 -0.56
C GLY A 129 3.75 -4.56 -1.52
N SER A 130 2.74 -3.79 -1.09
CA SER A 130 1.51 -3.63 -1.86
C SER A 130 1.74 -2.96 -3.22
N PHE A 131 2.68 -2.03 -3.32
CA PHE A 131 3.04 -1.34 -4.57
C PHE A 131 3.43 -2.30 -5.70
N GLU A 132 4.08 -3.41 -5.37
CA GLU A 132 4.52 -4.40 -6.38
C GLU A 132 3.33 -5.01 -7.14
N ASN A 133 2.15 -5.10 -6.52
CA ASN A 133 0.95 -5.62 -7.17
C ASN A 133 0.45 -4.72 -8.32
N LEU A 134 0.91 -3.47 -8.40
CA LEU A 134 0.52 -2.53 -9.45
C LEU A 134 1.25 -2.77 -10.76
N LYS A 135 2.44 -3.38 -10.73
CA LYS A 135 3.27 -3.60 -11.92
C LYS A 135 2.57 -4.51 -12.93
N ALA A 136 2.83 -4.28 -14.22
CA ALA A 136 2.37 -5.16 -15.28
C ALA A 136 2.79 -6.61 -15.02
N LEU A 137 1.93 -7.56 -15.39
CA LEU A 137 2.11 -9.01 -15.28
C LEU A 137 2.28 -9.54 -13.83
N VAL A 138 2.11 -8.69 -12.81
CA VAL A 138 2.02 -9.13 -11.42
C VAL A 138 0.55 -9.36 -11.08
N LYS A 139 0.24 -10.48 -10.40
CA LYS A 139 -1.11 -10.84 -9.92
C LYS A 139 -2.14 -10.91 -11.06
N GLU A 140 -1.74 -11.49 -12.19
CA GLU A 140 -2.54 -11.50 -13.43
C GLU A 140 -3.93 -12.09 -13.22
N ALA A 141 -4.03 -13.27 -12.59
CA ALA A 141 -5.31 -13.94 -12.35
C ALA A 141 -6.24 -13.09 -11.46
N GLU A 142 -5.71 -12.45 -10.42
CA GLU A 142 -6.50 -11.56 -9.58
C GLU A 142 -6.94 -10.30 -10.33
N LYS A 143 -6.06 -9.69 -11.14
CA LYS A 143 -6.40 -8.53 -11.98
C LYS A 143 -7.50 -8.87 -12.99
N GLN A 144 -7.39 -9.98 -13.70
CA GLN A 144 -8.41 -10.45 -14.65
C GLN A 144 -9.76 -10.63 -13.97
N LYS A 145 -9.79 -11.31 -12.81
CA LYS A 145 -11.02 -11.50 -12.03
C LYS A 145 -11.67 -10.18 -11.60
N ALA A 146 -10.86 -9.17 -11.32
CA ALA A 146 -11.33 -7.83 -10.95
C ALA A 146 -11.65 -6.92 -12.16
N GLY A 147 -11.59 -7.44 -13.40
CA GLY A 147 -11.83 -6.67 -14.63
C GLY A 147 -10.71 -5.68 -14.98
N LEU A 148 -9.51 -5.89 -14.45
CA LEU A 148 -8.32 -5.10 -14.73
C LEU A 148 -7.46 -5.77 -15.81
N ASP A 149 -6.74 -4.96 -16.59
CA ASP A 149 -5.79 -5.43 -17.59
C ASP A 149 -4.49 -5.89 -16.92
N PRO A 150 -4.12 -7.19 -16.99
CA PRO A 150 -2.88 -7.68 -16.41
C PRO A 150 -1.62 -7.08 -17.02
N GLY A 151 -1.66 -6.70 -18.30
CA GLY A 151 -0.53 -6.14 -19.03
C GLY A 151 -0.31 -4.65 -18.75
N LYS A 152 -1.30 -3.95 -18.18
CA LYS A 152 -1.17 -2.55 -17.80
C LYS A 152 -0.30 -2.40 -16.56
N ASP A 153 0.60 -1.41 -16.61
CA ASP A 153 1.30 -0.91 -15.44
C ASP A 153 0.45 0.14 -14.72
N TYR A 154 0.07 -0.12 -13.48
CA TYR A 154 -0.73 0.77 -12.64
C TYR A 154 0.12 1.59 -11.66
N THR A 155 1.46 1.51 -11.73
CA THR A 155 2.37 2.22 -10.80
C THR A 155 2.38 3.73 -10.94
N THR A 156 1.69 4.28 -11.95
CA THR A 156 1.45 5.72 -12.14
C THR A 156 -0.04 6.09 -12.08
N ASP A 157 -0.92 5.11 -11.85
CA ASP A 157 -2.37 5.33 -11.80
C ASP A 157 -2.77 5.91 -10.44
N GLU A 158 -3.18 7.18 -10.42
CA GLU A 158 -3.47 7.93 -9.18
C GLU A 158 -4.49 7.22 -8.29
N LYS A 159 -5.49 6.54 -8.88
CA LYS A 159 -6.52 5.80 -8.13
C LYS A 159 -5.92 4.62 -7.39
N CYS A 160 -4.94 3.96 -7.97
CA CYS A 160 -4.21 2.85 -7.35
C CYS A 160 -3.21 3.34 -6.30
N LEU A 161 -2.50 4.44 -6.59
CA LEU A 161 -1.44 4.99 -5.73
C LEU A 161 -1.93 5.41 -4.35
N ARG A 162 -3.18 5.89 -4.25
CA ARG A 162 -3.82 6.26 -2.98
C ARG A 162 -3.83 5.13 -1.94
N CYS A 163 -3.94 3.88 -2.38
CA CYS A 163 -4.03 2.71 -1.49
C CYS A 163 -2.73 1.87 -1.44
N HIS A 164 -1.85 2.03 -2.42
CA HIS A 164 -0.64 1.19 -2.58
C HIS A 164 0.67 1.92 -2.25
N THR A 165 0.58 3.15 -1.74
CA THR A 165 1.72 3.94 -1.28
C THR A 165 1.39 4.63 0.04
N THR A 166 2.37 5.34 0.62
CA THR A 166 2.18 6.11 1.84
C THR A 166 2.14 7.59 1.54
N GLY A 167 1.03 8.24 1.91
CA GLY A 167 0.88 9.70 1.82
C GLY A 167 0.80 10.25 0.39
N TYR A 168 0.26 9.49 -0.57
CA TYR A 168 0.13 9.97 -1.95
C TYR A 168 -0.56 11.33 -2.03
N GLY A 169 0.06 12.29 -2.72
CA GLY A 169 -0.48 13.66 -2.85
C GLY A 169 -0.49 14.48 -1.56
N ARG A 170 0.18 14.01 -0.49
CA ARG A 170 0.28 14.70 0.80
C ARG A 170 1.71 15.18 1.08
N PRO A 171 1.91 16.23 1.90
CA PRO A 171 3.24 16.70 2.27
C PRO A 171 4.15 15.59 2.80
N GLY A 172 5.34 15.46 2.21
CA GLY A 172 6.32 14.43 2.55
C GLY A 172 6.01 13.00 2.09
N GLY A 173 4.86 12.75 1.45
CA GLY A 173 4.45 11.41 1.03
C GLY A 173 4.93 11.00 -0.37
N PHE A 174 4.35 9.92 -0.91
CA PHE A 174 4.68 9.42 -2.24
C PHE A 174 4.30 10.40 -3.35
N LYS A 175 5.24 10.63 -4.27
CA LYS A 175 5.07 11.39 -5.50
C LYS A 175 5.14 10.47 -6.72
N SER A 176 6.25 9.76 -6.83
CA SER A 176 6.56 8.84 -7.92
C SER A 176 7.57 7.77 -7.45
N ALA A 177 7.73 6.71 -8.25
CA ALA A 177 8.70 5.66 -7.98
C ALA A 177 10.15 6.16 -8.11
N GLU A 178 10.36 7.23 -8.86
CA GLU A 178 11.66 7.85 -9.13
C GLU A 178 12.04 8.83 -8.01
N GLU A 179 11.13 9.71 -7.62
CA GLU A 179 11.40 10.75 -6.62
C GLU A 179 11.35 10.21 -5.19
N THR A 180 10.38 9.34 -4.90
CA THR A 180 10.09 8.87 -3.54
C THR A 180 9.93 7.35 -3.47
N PRO A 181 10.88 6.55 -4.01
CA PRO A 181 10.78 5.08 -3.99
C PRO A 181 10.63 4.51 -2.57
N HIS A 182 11.15 5.23 -1.58
CA HIS A 182 11.08 4.86 -0.18
C HIS A 182 9.70 5.05 0.46
N MET A 183 8.74 5.66 -0.23
CA MET A 183 7.33 5.81 0.20
C MET A 183 6.39 4.80 -0.49
N ALA A 184 6.93 3.92 -1.35
CA ALA A 184 6.17 2.84 -1.95
C ALA A 184 5.68 1.85 -0.87
N GLY A 185 4.49 1.29 -1.09
CA GLY A 185 3.80 0.42 -0.15
C GLY A 185 3.08 1.18 0.96
N VAL A 186 2.20 0.46 1.67
CA VAL A 186 1.49 0.98 2.85
C VAL A 186 2.39 0.81 4.08
N GLN A 187 2.86 1.93 4.62
CA GLN A 187 3.80 1.99 5.75
C GLN A 187 3.10 2.34 7.06
N CYS A 188 3.87 2.54 8.13
CA CYS A 188 3.36 2.92 9.45
C CYS A 188 2.36 4.07 9.38
N GLU A 189 2.73 5.13 8.66
CA GLU A 189 1.96 6.38 8.59
C GLU A 189 0.70 6.24 7.72
N GLY A 190 0.58 5.15 6.95
CA GLY A 190 -0.67 4.81 6.25
C GLY A 190 -1.80 4.48 7.23
N CYS A 191 -1.49 3.98 8.42
CA CYS A 191 -2.47 3.70 9.47
C CYS A 191 -2.34 4.65 10.67
N HIS A 192 -1.13 5.09 11.01
CA HIS A 192 -0.84 5.90 12.20
C HIS A 192 -0.83 7.41 11.96
N GLY A 193 -1.11 7.87 10.75
CA GLY A 193 -1.08 9.28 10.37
C GLY A 193 0.35 9.81 10.12
N PRO A 194 0.48 11.08 9.66
CA PRO A 194 1.76 11.72 9.34
C PRO A 194 2.61 11.94 10.60
N GLY A 195 3.86 11.47 10.56
CA GLY A 195 4.71 11.34 11.74
C GLY A 195 5.52 12.57 12.14
N SER A 196 5.48 13.69 11.42
CA SER A 196 6.37 14.82 11.69
C SER A 196 6.25 15.40 13.09
N GLU A 197 5.02 15.50 13.63
CA GLU A 197 4.75 16.19 14.90
C GLU A 197 4.75 15.24 16.10
N TYR A 198 3.93 14.18 16.10
CA TYR A 198 3.89 13.26 17.25
C TYR A 198 5.23 12.58 17.52
N ARG A 199 6.08 12.38 16.49
CA ARG A 199 7.43 11.86 16.68
C ARG A 199 8.31 12.80 17.52
N LYS A 200 8.15 14.13 17.41
CA LYS A 200 8.90 15.09 18.22
C LYS A 200 8.55 14.92 19.71
N ILE A 201 7.27 14.73 20.00
CA ILE A 201 6.76 14.45 21.36
C ILE A 201 7.38 13.15 21.89
N MET A 202 7.24 12.05 21.15
CA MET A 202 7.78 10.73 21.53
C MET A 202 9.30 10.70 21.68
N LYS A 203 10.03 11.51 20.90
CA LYS A 203 11.50 11.61 20.99
C LYS A 203 11.93 12.43 22.20
N LYS A 204 11.19 13.50 22.55
CA LYS A 204 11.52 14.39 23.67
C LYS A 204 11.23 13.72 25.02
N ASN A 205 10.12 12.99 25.10
CA ASN A 205 9.67 12.38 26.35
C ASN A 205 9.22 10.93 26.11
N LYS A 206 9.77 9.99 26.89
CA LYS A 206 9.38 8.57 26.82
C LYS A 206 8.05 8.29 27.53
N LYS A 207 7.60 9.21 28.39
CA LYS A 207 6.33 9.18 29.12
C LYS A 207 5.52 10.42 28.73
N TYR A 208 4.89 10.38 27.57
CA TYR A 208 4.01 11.44 27.08
C TYR A 208 2.55 11.03 27.29
N LYS A 209 1.62 11.99 27.31
CA LYS A 209 0.19 11.65 27.31
C LYS A 209 -0.22 11.25 25.90
N LEU A 210 -0.90 10.13 25.73
CA LEU A 210 -1.39 9.70 24.42
C LEU A 210 -2.26 10.77 23.72
N ALA A 211 -3.05 11.53 24.50
CA ALA A 211 -3.86 12.63 23.98
C ALA A 211 -3.02 13.72 23.26
N GLU A 212 -1.82 14.04 23.75
CA GLU A 212 -0.92 15.02 23.12
C GLU A 212 -0.40 14.50 21.78
N ALA A 213 -0.06 13.22 21.71
CA ALA A 213 0.38 12.59 20.45
C ALA A 213 -0.77 12.52 19.44
N LYS A 214 -1.99 12.21 19.88
CA LYS A 214 -3.19 12.20 19.04
C LYS A 214 -3.52 13.60 18.51
N ALA A 215 -3.46 14.62 19.36
CA ALA A 215 -3.62 16.02 18.95
C ALA A 215 -2.55 16.45 17.92
N ALA A 216 -1.36 15.85 17.98
CA ALA A 216 -0.28 16.02 17.00
C ALA A 216 -0.39 15.09 15.77
N GLY A 217 -1.55 14.46 15.53
CA GLY A 217 -1.85 13.68 14.32
C GLY A 217 -1.62 12.17 14.42
N LEU A 218 -1.29 11.62 15.61
CA LEU A 218 -1.20 10.17 15.79
C LEU A 218 -2.59 9.54 15.71
N ILE A 219 -2.72 8.52 14.86
CA ILE A 219 -3.90 7.66 14.79
C ILE A 219 -3.58 6.34 15.49
N ILE A 220 -4.53 5.82 16.27
CA ILE A 220 -4.49 4.48 16.85
C ILE A 220 -5.51 3.61 16.09
N PRO A 221 -5.05 2.76 15.14
CA PRO A 221 -5.95 2.02 14.25
C PRO A 221 -6.92 1.08 14.96
N ALA A 222 -6.64 0.71 16.22
CA ALA A 222 -7.52 -0.14 17.01
C ALA A 222 -8.79 0.58 17.52
N GLU A 223 -8.80 1.92 17.50
CA GLU A 223 -9.92 2.72 18.00
C GLU A 223 -10.92 3.11 16.91
N ASP A 224 -10.50 3.07 15.64
CA ASP A 224 -11.33 3.52 14.51
C ASP A 224 -11.00 2.73 13.23
N GLU A 225 -11.98 2.01 12.69
CA GLU A 225 -11.84 1.22 11.46
C GLU A 225 -11.77 2.08 10.19
N LYS A 226 -12.16 3.36 10.25
CA LYS A 226 -12.23 4.25 9.07
C LYS A 226 -10.90 4.34 8.34
N GLY A 227 -9.78 4.33 9.08
CA GLY A 227 -8.44 4.32 8.50
C GLY A 227 -8.14 3.07 7.67
N CYS A 228 -8.73 1.92 8.01
CA CYS A 228 -8.64 0.71 7.19
C CYS A 228 -9.57 0.80 5.98
N MET A 229 -10.78 1.30 6.19
CA MET A 229 -11.83 1.36 5.17
C MET A 229 -11.55 2.37 4.05
N SER A 230 -10.65 3.34 4.27
CA SER A 230 -10.17 4.22 3.19
C SER A 230 -9.56 3.47 2.01
N CYS A 231 -9.06 2.25 2.24
CA CYS A 231 -8.50 1.37 1.21
C CYS A 231 -9.34 0.08 1.03
N HIS A 232 -9.92 -0.45 2.11
CA HIS A 232 -10.61 -1.75 2.10
C HIS A 232 -12.12 -1.70 1.81
N GLY A 233 -12.76 -0.52 1.91
CA GLY A 233 -14.18 -0.33 1.56
C GLY A 233 -14.47 0.78 0.56
N SER A 234 -13.42 1.43 0.05
CA SER A 234 -13.49 2.50 -0.94
C SER A 234 -13.64 1.93 -2.37
N ASP A 235 -13.17 2.67 -3.38
CA ASP A 235 -13.14 2.33 -4.81
C ASP A 235 -12.20 1.15 -5.15
N SER A 236 -11.91 0.26 -4.20
CA SER A 236 -11.11 -0.93 -4.43
C SER A 236 -11.82 -1.83 -5.45
N PRO A 237 -11.15 -2.25 -6.54
CA PRO A 237 -11.71 -3.21 -7.48
C PRO A 237 -11.75 -4.63 -6.88
N PHE A 238 -11.10 -4.86 -5.74
CA PHE A 238 -11.06 -6.14 -5.05
C PHE A 238 -12.05 -6.15 -3.88
N THR A 239 -13.27 -6.62 -4.15
CA THR A 239 -14.37 -6.74 -3.18
C THR A 239 -14.87 -8.17 -3.10
N GLU A 240 -15.74 -8.46 -2.13
CA GLU A 240 -16.40 -9.77 -1.96
C GLU A 240 -17.13 -10.26 -3.22
N LYS A 241 -17.58 -9.33 -4.08
CA LYS A 241 -18.23 -9.63 -5.36
C LYS A 241 -17.27 -10.27 -6.36
N VAL A 242 -15.97 -9.96 -6.26
CA VAL A 242 -14.92 -10.54 -7.12
C VAL A 242 -14.45 -11.88 -6.58
N ASP A 243 -14.24 -11.96 -5.27
CA ASP A 243 -13.80 -13.18 -4.58
C ASP A 243 -14.12 -13.06 -3.08
N PRO A 244 -14.77 -14.05 -2.45
CA PRO A 244 -15.11 -14.01 -1.02
C PRO A 244 -13.91 -13.76 -0.10
N LYS A 245 -12.68 -14.06 -0.53
CA LYS A 245 -11.46 -13.78 0.27
C LYS A 245 -11.22 -12.28 0.53
N TYR A 246 -11.87 -11.41 -0.24
CA TYR A 246 -11.76 -9.95 -0.11
C TYR A 246 -12.75 -9.36 0.90
N VAL A 247 -13.62 -10.17 1.52
CA VAL A 247 -14.39 -9.74 2.70
C VAL A 247 -13.41 -9.20 3.76
N PHE A 248 -13.66 -7.97 4.21
CA PHE A 248 -12.82 -7.29 5.20
C PHE A 248 -13.47 -7.33 6.58
N ASP A 249 -12.98 -8.24 7.42
CA ASP A 249 -13.29 -8.24 8.86
C ASP A 249 -12.24 -7.41 9.60
N PHE A 250 -12.65 -6.26 10.15
CA PHE A 250 -11.74 -5.33 10.81
C PHE A 250 -10.99 -5.97 11.98
N LYS A 251 -11.68 -6.68 12.88
CA LYS A 251 -11.07 -7.26 14.09
C LYS A 251 -10.04 -8.33 13.72
N ALA A 252 -10.40 -9.23 12.82
CA ALA A 252 -9.53 -10.31 12.35
C ALA A 252 -8.33 -9.79 11.53
N ARG A 253 -8.48 -8.67 10.81
CA ARG A 253 -7.40 -8.06 10.02
C ARG A 253 -6.48 -7.22 10.88
N LEU A 254 -6.99 -6.51 11.88
CA LEU A 254 -6.20 -5.70 12.81
C LEU A 254 -5.10 -6.54 13.49
N GLU A 255 -5.44 -7.74 13.95
CA GLU A 255 -4.47 -8.68 14.57
C GLU A 255 -3.37 -9.15 13.60
N LYS A 256 -3.65 -9.17 12.29
CA LYS A 256 -2.75 -9.66 11.23
C LYS A 256 -1.96 -8.54 10.55
N THR A 257 -2.21 -7.27 10.88
CA THR A 257 -1.64 -6.08 10.23
C THR A 257 -0.14 -5.96 10.51
N HIS A 258 0.28 -6.20 11.75
CA HIS A 258 1.65 -6.55 12.15
C HIS A 258 1.61 -7.05 13.60
N ARG A 259 2.68 -7.68 14.08
CA ARG A 259 2.76 -8.04 15.50
C ARG A 259 2.81 -6.78 16.36
N HIS A 260 1.87 -6.65 17.28
CA HIS A 260 1.88 -5.64 18.34
C HIS A 260 2.79 -6.12 19.48
N TYR A 261 3.58 -5.21 20.04
CA TYR A 261 4.46 -5.49 21.17
C TYR A 261 4.06 -4.58 22.32
N PRO A 262 4.07 -5.09 23.57
CA PRO A 262 3.77 -4.27 24.73
C PRO A 262 4.72 -3.09 24.79
N LEU A 263 4.18 -1.93 25.15
CA LEU A 263 4.93 -0.71 25.29
C LEU A 263 5.74 -0.77 26.59
N LYS A 264 7.00 -0.30 26.53
CA LYS A 264 7.89 -0.29 27.70
C LYS A 264 7.47 0.79 28.73
N TYR A 265 6.80 1.83 28.25
CA TYR A 265 6.32 2.95 29.04
C TYR A 265 4.82 3.04 28.85
N GLU A 266 4.11 3.40 29.92
CA GLU A 266 2.71 3.79 29.83
C GLU A 266 2.63 5.21 29.25
N HIS A 267 1.63 5.44 28.40
CA HIS A 267 1.34 6.71 27.73
C HIS A 267 -0.17 6.95 27.72
#